data_AF-A0A3M1FWY2-F1
#
_entry.id   AF-A0A3M1FWY2-F1
#
_cell.length_a   1.000
_cell.length_b   1.000
_cell.length_c   1.000
_cell.angle_alpha   90.00
_cell.angle_beta   90.00
_cell.angle_gamma   90.00
#
_symmetry.space_group_name_H-M   'P 1'
#
loop_
_entity.id
_entity.type
_entity.pdbx_description
1 polymer ?
#
loop_
_entity_poly.entity_id
_entity_poly.type
_entity_poly.pdbx_seq_one_letter_code
_entity_poly.pdbx_strand_id
1 'polypeptide(L)'
;LQAQERLVALAHELGHLLCGHLEPARAKPLFTGLESHDEEKPRAGRRSELSRETAEFEAESVAYLFCRWNGLDSQSERYLATIVHYGELPSIDLELVLTAAGKLITLANKTPGFEILEDQT
;
A
#
# COMPACT_ATOMS: atom_id res chain seq x y z
N LEU A 1 -2.96 -11.31 -17.94
CA LEU A 1 -3.33 -10.74 -16.63
C LEU A 1 -4.83 -10.51 -16.63
N GLN A 2 -5.55 -11.19 -15.75
CA GLN A 2 -6.97 -10.93 -15.52
C GLN A 2 -7.15 -9.52 -14.90
N ALA A 3 -8.38 -8.98 -14.91
CA ALA A 3 -8.63 -7.63 -14.41
C ALA A 3 -8.27 -7.47 -12.92
N GLN A 4 -8.51 -8.51 -12.13
CA GLN A 4 -8.21 -8.56 -10.70
C GLN A 4 -6.70 -8.49 -10.43
N GLU A 5 -5.87 -9.22 -11.17
CA GLU A 5 -4.40 -9.17 -11.01
C GLU A 5 -3.84 -7.78 -11.29
N ARG A 6 -4.42 -7.05 -12.27
CA ARG A 6 -4.04 -5.64 -12.52
C ARG A 6 -4.45 -4.72 -11.37
N LEU A 7 -5.59 -4.97 -10.75
CA LEU A 7 -6.06 -4.19 -9.60
C LEU A 7 -5.17 -4.44 -8.37
N VAL A 8 -4.76 -5.68 -8.12
CA VAL A 8 -3.81 -6.03 -7.06
C VAL A 8 -2.48 -5.31 -7.27
N ALA A 9 -1.92 -5.38 -8.49
CA ALA A 9 -0.68 -4.68 -8.83
C ALA A 9 -0.82 -3.16 -8.67
N LEU A 10 -1.96 -2.60 -9.10
CA LEU A 10 -2.23 -1.17 -8.91
C LEU A 10 -2.33 -0.79 -7.42
N ALA A 11 -2.97 -1.63 -6.60
CA ALA A 11 -3.08 -1.41 -5.15
C ALA A 11 -1.71 -1.43 -4.46
N HIS A 12 -0.80 -2.31 -4.90
CA HIS A 12 0.60 -2.34 -4.45
C HIS A 12 1.32 -1.03 -4.78
N GLU A 13 1.27 -0.57 -6.03
CA GLU A 13 1.93 0.68 -6.45
C GLU A 13 1.34 1.91 -5.75
N LEU A 14 0.03 1.91 -5.52
CA LEU A 14 -0.63 2.93 -4.69
C LEU A 14 -0.21 2.84 -3.23
N GLY A 15 0.11 1.64 -2.72
CA GLY A 15 0.74 1.44 -1.41
C GLY A 15 2.08 2.18 -1.31
N HIS A 16 2.96 2.03 -2.30
CA HIS A 16 4.21 2.80 -2.36
C HIS A 16 3.96 4.31 -2.36
N LEU A 17 2.99 4.76 -3.15
CA LEU A 17 2.62 6.17 -3.23
C LEU A 17 2.00 6.70 -1.93
N LEU A 18 1.24 5.91 -1.19
CA LEU A 18 0.56 6.38 0.04
C LEU A 18 1.46 6.28 1.28
N CYS A 19 2.39 5.32 1.29
CA CYS A 19 3.39 5.20 2.34
C CYS A 19 4.57 6.17 2.18
N GLY A 20 4.69 6.88 1.06
CA GLY A 20 5.78 7.84 0.85
C GLY A 20 7.11 7.19 0.51
N HIS A 21 7.06 6.05 -0.17
CA HIS A 21 8.27 5.37 -0.68
C HIS A 21 8.80 6.04 -1.94
N LEU A 22 7.98 6.82 -2.63
CA LEU A 22 8.37 7.56 -3.83
C LEU A 22 9.11 8.85 -3.45
N GLU A 23 10.11 9.22 -4.26
CA GLU A 23 10.96 10.36 -3.94
C GLU A 23 10.18 11.68 -3.74
N PRO A 24 10.64 12.54 -2.79
CA PRO A 24 9.98 13.81 -2.44
C PRO A 24 9.72 14.75 -3.61
N ALA A 25 10.49 14.64 -4.70
CA ALA A 25 10.36 15.50 -5.88
C ALA A 25 9.06 15.26 -6.68
N ARG A 26 8.42 14.09 -6.57
CA ARG A 26 7.22 13.73 -7.35
C ARG A 26 5.92 13.62 -6.53
N ALA A 27 6.01 13.63 -5.20
CA ALA A 27 4.91 13.27 -4.31
C ALA A 27 4.20 14.44 -3.59
N LYS A 28 4.80 15.65 -3.56
CA LYS A 28 4.35 16.78 -2.72
C LYS A 28 2.83 17.07 -2.66
N PRO A 29 2.04 17.05 -3.74
CA PRO A 29 0.63 17.43 -3.64
C PRO A 29 -0.30 16.37 -3.01
N LEU A 30 0.11 15.10 -2.91
CA LEU A 30 -0.77 14.02 -2.41
C LEU A 30 -0.63 13.75 -0.91
N PHE A 31 0.40 14.30 -0.27
CA PHE A 31 0.77 14.04 1.13
C PHE A 31 0.30 15.09 2.13
N THR A 32 -0.44 16.11 1.68
CA THR A 32 -1.06 17.09 2.56
C THR A 32 -2.04 16.37 3.49
N GLY A 33 -1.68 16.26 4.78
CA GLY A 33 -2.42 15.49 5.80
C GLY A 33 -1.77 14.17 6.27
N LEU A 34 -0.53 13.87 5.84
CA LEU A 34 0.34 12.83 6.43
C LEU A 34 1.54 13.45 7.17
N GLU A 35 1.45 14.74 7.43
CA GLU A 35 2.47 15.53 8.11
C GLU A 35 2.43 15.23 9.61
N SER A 36 3.50 14.62 10.12
CA SER A 36 3.75 14.53 11.55
C SER A 36 3.99 15.92 12.11
N HIS A 37 3.49 16.20 13.32
CA HIS A 37 3.70 17.43 14.09
C HIS A 37 5.16 17.77 14.47
N ASP A 38 6.15 17.05 13.90
CA ASP A 38 7.58 17.35 14.05
C ASP A 38 8.04 18.20 12.87
N GLU A 39 8.47 19.43 13.15
CA GLU A 39 8.87 20.43 12.14
C GLU A 39 10.18 20.09 11.38
N GLU A 40 10.81 18.94 11.64
CA GLU A 40 11.96 18.46 10.87
C GLU A 40 11.57 17.35 9.90
N LYS A 41 11.33 17.76 8.64
CA LYS A 41 11.00 16.95 7.44
C LYS A 41 9.70 16.13 7.54
N PRO A 42 8.79 16.23 6.54
CA PRO A 42 7.59 15.40 6.50
C PRO A 42 7.97 13.91 6.51
N ARG A 43 7.20 13.05 7.20
CA ARG A 43 7.40 11.58 7.27
C ARG A 43 7.79 10.99 5.91
N ALA A 44 7.18 11.44 4.81
CA ALA A 44 7.48 11.03 3.44
C ALA A 44 8.97 11.20 3.03
N GLY A 45 9.66 12.25 3.49
CA GLY A 45 11.08 12.46 3.21
C GLY A 45 12.02 11.51 3.97
N ARG A 46 11.57 10.89 5.07
CA ARG A 46 12.33 9.85 5.79
C ARG A 46 12.10 8.45 5.21
N ARG A 47 10.98 8.24 4.49
CA ARG A 47 10.58 6.92 3.98
C ARG A 47 11.08 6.60 2.58
N SER A 48 11.44 7.62 1.79
CA SER A 48 12.14 7.41 0.50
C SER A 48 13.55 6.81 0.66
N GLU A 49 14.12 6.83 1.87
CA GLU A 49 15.45 6.30 2.20
C GLU A 49 15.39 4.88 2.83
N LEU A 50 14.21 4.27 2.91
CA LEU A 50 14.05 2.92 3.45
C LEU A 50 14.73 1.86 2.58
N SER A 51 15.05 0.73 3.19
CA SER A 51 15.44 -0.45 2.42
C SER A 51 14.29 -0.83 1.48
N ARG A 52 14.67 -1.32 0.30
CA ARG A 52 13.69 -1.83 -0.66
C ARG A 52 12.79 -2.89 -0.03
N GLU A 53 13.36 -3.77 0.78
CA GLU A 53 12.60 -4.83 1.46
C GLU A 53 11.50 -4.28 2.38
N THR A 54 11.79 -3.27 3.21
CA THR A 54 10.77 -2.64 4.06
C THR A 54 9.71 -1.96 3.22
N ALA A 55 10.10 -1.20 2.18
CA ALA A 55 9.17 -0.48 1.33
C ALA A 55 8.22 -1.42 0.58
N GLU A 56 8.73 -2.53 0.03
CA GLU A 56 7.97 -3.56 -0.67
C GLU A 56 7.05 -4.30 0.31
N PHE A 57 7.52 -4.65 1.51
CA PHE A 57 6.69 -5.31 2.52
C PHE A 57 5.51 -4.44 2.94
N GLU A 58 5.73 -3.15 3.16
CA GLU A 58 4.67 -2.19 3.49
C GLU A 58 3.67 -2.00 2.35
N ALA A 59 4.15 -1.83 1.11
CA ALA A 59 3.29 -1.70 -0.06
C ALA A 59 2.47 -2.97 -0.33
N GLU A 60 3.09 -4.15 -0.20
CA GLU A 60 2.41 -5.44 -0.33
C GLU A 60 1.37 -5.65 0.77
N SER A 61 1.68 -5.21 2.01
CA SER A 61 0.72 -5.23 3.12
C SER A 61 -0.50 -4.36 2.86
N VAL A 62 -0.32 -3.19 2.25
CA VAL A 62 -1.43 -2.32 1.81
C VAL A 62 -2.28 -3.02 0.75
N ALA A 63 -1.65 -3.62 -0.27
CA ALA A 63 -2.34 -4.35 -1.33
C ALA A 63 -3.15 -5.53 -0.77
N TYR A 64 -2.54 -6.31 0.13
CA TYR A 64 -3.20 -7.42 0.82
C TYR A 64 -4.43 -6.95 1.58
N LEU A 65 -4.32 -5.93 2.43
CA LEU A 65 -5.45 -5.41 3.21
C LEU A 65 -6.56 -4.87 2.32
N PHE A 66 -6.22 -4.16 1.25
CA PHE A 66 -7.19 -3.69 0.26
C PHE A 66 -7.92 -4.86 -0.41
N CYS A 67 -7.20 -5.87 -0.88
CA CYS A 67 -7.79 -7.02 -1.56
C CYS A 67 -8.70 -7.81 -0.61
N ARG A 68 -8.22 -8.11 0.60
CA ARG A 68 -8.99 -8.82 1.62
C ARG A 68 -10.24 -8.07 2.05
N TRP A 69 -10.17 -6.74 2.16
CA TRP A 69 -11.34 -5.91 2.45
C TRP A 69 -12.42 -5.99 1.37
N ASN A 70 -11.99 -6.14 0.12
CA ASN A 70 -12.89 -6.22 -1.04
C ASN A 70 -13.22 -7.66 -1.46
N GLY A 71 -12.89 -8.67 -0.64
CA GLY A 71 -13.17 -10.08 -0.95
C GLY A 71 -12.34 -10.66 -2.10
N LEU A 72 -11.20 -10.05 -2.44
CA LEU A 72 -10.29 -10.53 -3.46
C LEU A 72 -9.18 -11.39 -2.88
N ASP A 73 -8.94 -12.53 -3.52
CA ASP A 73 -7.70 -13.29 -3.35
C ASP A 73 -6.56 -12.58 -4.08
N SER A 74 -5.39 -12.53 -3.44
CA SER A 74 -4.22 -11.82 -3.98
C SER A 74 -2.96 -12.65 -3.82
N GLN A 75 -2.04 -12.51 -4.76
CA GLN A 75 -0.69 -13.09 -4.62
C GLN A 75 0.08 -12.43 -3.45
N SER A 76 -0.35 -11.24 -3.01
CA SER A 76 0.17 -10.55 -1.83
C SER A 76 0.07 -11.38 -0.56
N GLU A 77 -1.01 -12.15 -0.40
CA GLU A 77 -1.13 -13.09 0.72
C GLU A 77 -0.02 -14.14 0.71
N ARG A 78 0.28 -14.71 -0.46
CA ARG A 78 1.33 -15.74 -0.61
C ARG A 78 2.73 -15.17 -0.42
N TYR A 79 2.96 -13.96 -0.92
CA TYR A 79 4.23 -13.27 -0.75
C TYR A 79 4.51 -12.98 0.73
N LEU A 80 3.55 -12.36 1.42
CA LEU A 80 3.68 -12.02 2.85
C LEU A 80 3.82 -13.29 3.70
N ALA A 81 3.04 -14.33 3.44
CA ALA A 81 3.16 -15.61 4.14
C ALA A 81 4.56 -16.22 3.97
N THR A 82 5.17 -16.10 2.79
CA THR A 82 6.53 -16.59 2.55
C THR A 82 7.55 -15.85 3.41
N ILE A 83 7.44 -14.52 3.54
CA ILE A 83 8.37 -13.73 4.37
C ILE A 83 8.15 -14.04 5.85
N VAL A 84 6.90 -14.14 6.32
CA VAL A 84 6.59 -14.49 7.72
C VAL A 84 7.12 -15.88 8.09
N HIS A 85 7.09 -16.84 7.15
CA HIS A 85 7.50 -18.21 7.42
C HIS A 85 9.01 -18.46 7.28
N TYR A 86 9.70 -17.78 6.36
CA TYR A 86 11.07 -18.10 5.98
C TYR A 86 12.07 -16.95 6.13
N GLY A 87 11.59 -15.73 6.39
CA GLY A 87 12.42 -14.52 6.46
C GLY A 87 12.43 -13.87 7.84
N GLU A 88 13.34 -12.90 8.01
CA GLU A 88 13.23 -11.94 9.10
C GLU A 88 12.16 -10.90 8.74
N LEU A 89 11.29 -10.56 9.70
CA LEU A 89 10.27 -9.55 9.46
C LEU A 89 10.94 -8.16 9.43
N PRO A 90 10.79 -7.40 8.33
CA PRO A 90 11.34 -6.05 8.26
C PRO A 90 10.65 -5.16 9.31
N SER A 91 11.39 -4.18 9.83
CA SER A 91 10.81 -3.17 10.72
C SER A 91 9.90 -2.25 9.91
N ILE A 92 8.59 -2.49 10.01
CA ILE A 92 7.56 -1.71 9.33
C ILE A 92 6.86 -0.73 10.28
N ASP A 93 6.30 0.32 9.70
CA ASP A 93 5.41 1.27 10.35
C ASP A 93 3.97 0.83 10.14
N LEU A 94 3.47 0.06 11.11
CA LEU A 94 2.12 -0.50 11.06
C LEU A 94 1.04 0.58 11.01
N GLU A 95 1.21 1.70 11.71
CA GLU A 95 0.26 2.82 11.68
C GLU A 95 0.14 3.38 10.26
N LEU A 96 1.27 3.55 9.59
CA LEU A 96 1.32 4.02 8.21
C LEU A 96 0.65 3.04 7.25
N VAL A 97 0.95 1.75 7.33
CA VAL A 97 0.35 0.70 6.50
C VAL A 97 -1.18 0.72 6.65
N LEU A 98 -1.69 0.74 7.89
CA LEU A 98 -3.12 0.77 8.16
C LEU A 98 -3.77 2.07 7.64
N THR A 99 -3.09 3.21 7.80
CA THR A 99 -3.56 4.50 7.29
C THR A 99 -3.62 4.52 5.76
N ALA A 100 -2.59 4.02 5.09
CA ALA A 100 -2.52 3.93 3.64
C ALA A 100 -3.60 3.01 3.07
N ALA A 101 -3.78 1.82 3.65
CA ALA A 101 -4.85 0.90 3.28
C ALA A 101 -6.24 1.53 3.46
N GLY A 102 -6.49 2.18 4.59
CA GLY A 102 -7.76 2.88 4.84
C GLY A 102 -8.03 4.00 3.83
N LYS A 103 -7.01 4.78 3.44
CA LYS A 103 -7.12 5.81 2.39
C LYS A 103 -7.47 5.20 1.04
N LEU A 104 -6.80 4.11 0.65
CA LEU A 104 -7.05 3.43 -0.62
C LEU A 104 -8.47 2.83 -0.68
N ILE A 105 -8.90 2.15 0.38
CA ILE A 105 -10.27 1.62 0.51
C ILE A 105 -11.30 2.76 0.42
N THR A 106 -11.06 3.87 1.12
CA THR A 106 -11.94 5.05 1.07
C THR A 106 -12.01 5.65 -0.33
N LEU A 107 -10.88 5.70 -1.05
CA LEU A 107 -10.81 6.21 -2.42
C LEU A 107 -11.62 5.32 -3.37
N ALA A 108 -11.46 4.01 -3.27
CA ALA A 108 -12.21 3.05 -4.08
C ALA A 108 -13.72 3.19 -3.83
N ASN A 109 -14.17 3.25 -2.58
CA ASN A 109 -15.58 3.42 -2.21
C ASN A 109 -16.19 4.75 -2.68
N LYS A 110 -15.37 5.79 -2.87
CA LYS A 110 -15.81 7.09 -3.37
C LYS A 110 -15.77 7.22 -4.88
N THR A 111 -15.15 6.27 -5.57
CA THR A 111 -14.99 6.29 -7.02
C THR A 111 -16.26 5.77 -7.68
N PRO A 112 -17.02 6.59 -8.44
CA PRO A 112 -18.24 6.13 -9.09
C PRO A 112 -17.94 5.02 -10.09
N GLY A 113 -18.71 3.93 -10.02
CA GLY A 113 -18.54 2.77 -10.89
C GLY A 113 -17.33 1.90 -10.57
N PHE A 114 -16.68 2.09 -9.41
CA PHE A 114 -15.73 1.11 -8.91
C PHE A 114 -16.49 -0.13 -8.44
N GLU A 115 -16.36 -1.20 -9.22
CA GLU A 115 -16.90 -2.51 -8.89
C GLU A 115 -15.79 -3.54 -9.01
N ILE A 116 -15.68 -4.38 -7.99
CA ILE A 116 -14.85 -5.58 -8.05
C ILE A 116 -15.62 -6.54 -8.96
N LEU A 117 -15.17 -6.68 -10.21
CA LEU A 117 -15.75 -7.68 -11.10
C LEU A 117 -15.44 -9.06 -10.50
N GLU A 118 -16.46 -9.70 -9.92
CA GLU A 118 -16.42 -11.12 -9.61
C GLU A 118 -16.17 -11.84 -10.93
N ASP A 119 -15.15 -12.70 -10.97
CA ASP A 119 -14.89 -13.54 -12.14
C ASP A 119 -16.15 -14.42 -12.28
N GLN A 120 -16.94 -14.16 -13.32
CA GLN A 120 -18.11 -14.97 -13.64
C GLN A 120 -17.57 -16.39 -13.91
N THR A 121 -17.81 -17.28 -12.95
CA THR A 121 -17.40 -18.68 -13.02
C THR A 121 -18.18 -19.44 -14.09
#